data_AF-A0A2A4MJI0-F1
#
_entry.id   AF-A0A2A4MJI0-F1
#
_cell.length_a   1.000
_cell.length_b   1.000
_cell.length_c   1.000
_cell.angle_alpha   90.00
_cell.angle_beta   90.00
_cell.angle_gamma   90.00
#
_symmetry.space_group_name_H-M   'P 1'
#
loop_
_entity.id
_entity.type
_entity.pdbx_description
1 polymer ?
#
loop_
_entity_poly.entity_id
_entity_poly.type
_entity_poly.pdbx_seq_one_letter_code
_entity_poly.pdbx_strand_id
1 'polypeptide(L)' 'MSIKRIIAADMTTALKDIRTQLGADAVILSSRKIDEGIEVIASDDLSLQEENASSGYDRARKKMNKASADTSQPVN' A
#
# COMPACT_ATOMS: atom_id res chain seq x y z
N MET A 1 -7.31 16.18 -0.74
CA MET A 1 -8.02 14.90 -0.96
C MET A 1 -7.66 14.30 -2.31
N SER A 2 -6.39 13.95 -2.50
CA SER A 2 -5.96 13.18 -3.68
C SER A 2 -5.09 12.03 -3.23
N ILE A 3 -5.58 10.80 -3.42
CA ILE A 3 -4.78 9.59 -3.27
C ILE A 3 -4.02 9.38 -4.57
N LYS A 4 -2.71 9.24 -4.49
CA LYS A 4 -1.87 8.94 -5.66
C LYS A 4 -1.07 7.66 -5.46
N ARG A 5 -1.00 6.88 -6.54
CA ARG A 5 -0.07 5.76 -6.70
C ARG A 5 1.16 6.26 -7.43
N ILE A 6 2.33 6.02 -6.87
CA ILE A 6 3.63 6.33 -7.45
C ILE A 6 4.39 5.02 -7.65
N ILE A 7 4.95 4.84 -8.83
CA ILE A 7 5.87 3.74 -9.15
C ILE A 7 7.23 4.38 -9.41
N ALA A 8 8.24 3.92 -8.69
CA ALA A 8 9.61 4.44 -8.82
C ALA A 8 10.63 3.30 -8.75
N ALA A 9 11.85 3.55 -9.22
CA ALA A 9 12.94 2.58 -9.15
C ALA A 9 13.31 2.20 -7.70
N ASP A 10 13.24 3.19 -6.79
CA ASP A 10 13.62 3.05 -5.39
C ASP A 10 12.79 3.99 -4.50
N MET A 11 12.82 3.72 -3.19
CA MET A 11 12.03 4.49 -2.22
C MET A 11 12.44 5.97 -2.17
N THR A 12 13.71 6.31 -2.42
CA THR A 12 14.17 7.72 -2.44
C THR A 12 13.52 8.48 -3.57
N THR A 13 13.50 7.89 -4.76
CA THR A 13 12.82 8.45 -5.94
C THR A 13 11.31 8.58 -5.68
N ALA A 14 10.68 7.54 -5.11
CA ALA A 14 9.26 7.60 -4.74
C ALA A 14 8.95 8.75 -3.77
N LEU A 15 9.77 8.94 -2.72
CA LEU A 15 9.60 10.01 -1.74
C LEU A 15 9.75 11.40 -2.37
N LYS A 16 10.70 11.55 -3.31
CA LYS A 16 10.89 12.80 -4.05
C LYS A 16 9.67 13.14 -4.90
N ASP A 17 9.10 12.14 -5.57
CA ASP A 17 7.91 12.32 -6.39
C ASP A 17 6.67 12.62 -5.54
N ILE A 18 6.51 11.92 -4.41
CA ILE A 18 5.45 12.19 -3.43
C ILE A 18 5.55 13.65 -2.95
N ARG A 19 6.74 14.08 -2.55
CA ARG A 19 6.96 15.45 -2.09
C ARG A 19 6.69 16.50 -3.17
N THR A 20 7.07 16.21 -4.41
CA THR A 20 6.85 17.10 -5.56
C THR A 20 5.37 17.21 -5.93
N GLN A 21 4.61 16.12 -5.77
CA GLN A 21 3.22 16.05 -6.22
C GLN A 21 2.17 16.33 -5.14
N LEU A 22 2.43 15.92 -3.90
CA LEU A 22 1.50 15.99 -2.76
C LEU A 22 1.98 16.95 -1.66
N GLY A 23 3.25 17.33 -1.66
CA GLY A 23 3.84 18.21 -0.64
C GLY A 23 4.57 17.47 0.47
N ALA A 24 5.13 18.23 1.42
CA ALA A 24 5.94 17.69 2.51
C ALA A 24 5.12 16.94 3.57
N ASP A 25 3.84 17.29 3.71
CA ASP A 25 2.90 16.71 4.69
C ASP A 25 2.21 15.42 4.20
N ALA A 26 2.65 14.88 3.07
CA ALA A 26 2.07 13.67 2.50
C ALA A 26 2.31 12.45 3.39
N VAL A 27 1.25 11.67 3.59
CA VAL A 27 1.27 10.43 4.38
C VAL A 27 1.30 9.23 3.44
N ILE A 28 2.21 8.31 3.70
CA ILE A 28 2.28 7.03 2.98
C ILE A 28 1.25 6.08 3.60
N LEU A 29 0.33 5.59 2.77
CA LEU A 29 -0.69 4.62 3.14
C LEU A 29 -0.20 3.18 2.95
N SER A 30 0.54 2.93 1.87
CA SER A 30 1.06 1.59 1.55
C SER A 30 2.34 1.68 0.73
N SER A 31 3.23 0.71 0.91
CA SER A 31 4.39 0.51 0.04
C SER A 31 4.62 -0.98 -0.22
N ARG A 32 4.98 -1.33 -1.46
CA ARG A 32 5.34 -2.69 -1.85
C ARG A 32 6.39 -2.70 -2.94
N LYS A 33 7.26 -3.71 -2.93
CA LYS A 33 8.20 -3.96 -4.02
C LYS A 33 7.49 -4.71 -5.15
N ILE A 34 7.75 -4.32 -6.38
CA ILE A 34 7.25 -4.93 -7.62
C ILE A 34 8.43 -5.12 -8.59
N ASP A 35 8.26 -5.87 -9.67
CA ASP A 35 9.33 -6.08 -10.66
C ASP A 35 9.84 -4.77 -11.27
N GLU A 36 8.97 -3.78 -11.44
CA GLU A 36 9.31 -2.43 -11.93
C GLU A 36 9.95 -1.50 -10.87
N GLY A 37 10.15 -1.98 -9.64
CA GLY A 37 10.77 -1.22 -8.54
C GLY A 37 9.92 -1.20 -7.27
N ILE A 38 9.46 -0.04 -6.86
CA ILE A 38 8.60 0.14 -5.68
C ILE A 38 7.33 0.90 -6.04
N GLU A 39 6.20 0.36 -5.60
CA GLU A 39 4.91 1.02 -5.62
C GLU A 39 4.63 1.62 -4.25
N VAL A 40 4.35 2.92 -4.22
CA VAL A 40 3.99 3.66 -3.00
C VAL A 40 2.68 4.38 -3.23
N ILE A 41 1.76 4.23 -2.28
CA ILE A 41 0.47 4.93 -2.27
C ILE A 41 0.53 5.95 -1.16
N ALA A 42 0.32 7.22 -1.51
CA ALA A 42 0.37 8.34 -0.59
C ALA A 42 -0.81 9.28 -0.80
N SER A 43 -1.11 10.07 0.23
CA SER A 43 -2.11 11.12 0.17
C SER A 43 -1.68 12.33 0.97
N ASP A 44 -2.18 13.50 0.58
CA ASP A 44 -2.05 14.77 1.30
C ASP A 44 -2.93 14.84 2.56
N ASP A 45 -3.81 13.85 2.76
CA ASP A 45 -4.84 13.86 3.79
C ASP A 45 -4.57 12.85 4.91
N LEU A 46 -4.30 13.37 6.11
CA LEU A 46 -4.08 12.61 7.34
C LEU A 46 -5.34 11.87 7.84
N SER A 47 -6.54 12.35 7.48
CA SER A 47 -7.80 11.76 7.95
C SER A 47 -8.12 10.39 7.33
N LEU A 48 -7.45 10.06 6.22
CA LEU A 48 -7.60 8.76 5.54
C LEU A 48 -7.05 7.58 6.35
N GLN A 49 -6.27 7.82 7.41
CA GLN A 49 -5.70 6.73 8.21
C GLN A 49 -6.77 5.95 8.99
N GLU A 50 -7.89 6.59 9.37
CA GLU A 50 -8.98 5.93 10.12
C GLU A 50 -9.93 5.12 9.22
N GLU A 51 -10.25 5.57 8.01
CA GLU A 51 -11.11 4.82 7.07
C GLU A 51 -10.39 3.65 6.39
N ASN A 52 -9.08 3.76 6.14
CA ASN A 52 -8.34 2.73 5.39
C ASN A 52 -7.97 1.50 6.24
N ALA A 53 -8.06 1.57 7.57
CA ALA A 53 -7.87 0.41 8.44
C ALA A 53 -8.98 -0.65 8.30
N SER A 54 -10.16 -0.26 7.79
CA SER A 54 -11.33 -1.14 7.66
C SER A 54 -11.67 -1.53 6.21
N SER A 55 -11.22 -0.75 5.22
CA SER A 55 -11.74 -0.85 3.85
C SER A 55 -10.64 -0.67 2.79
N GLY A 56 -10.20 -1.76 2.14
CA GLY A 56 -9.57 -1.65 0.81
C GLY A 56 -8.22 -2.34 0.66
N TYR A 57 -7.15 -1.84 1.28
CA TYR A 57 -5.80 -2.31 0.97
C TYR A 57 -5.38 -3.59 1.71
N ASP A 58 -5.90 -3.83 2.93
CA ASP A 58 -5.69 -5.12 3.62
C ASP A 58 -6.56 -6.26 3.05
N ARG A 59 -7.66 -5.95 2.34
CA ARG A 59 -8.42 -6.99 1.62
C ARG A 59 -7.63 -7.58 0.45
N ALA A 60 -6.80 -6.78 -0.23
CA ALA A 60 -5.87 -7.32 -1.24
C ALA A 60 -4.84 -8.25 -0.58
N ARG A 61 -4.33 -7.88 0.61
CA ARG A 61 -3.40 -8.70 1.39
C ARG A 61 -4.04 -9.99 1.92
N LYS A 62 -5.28 -9.92 2.42
CA LYS A 62 -6.00 -11.05 3.02
C LYS A 62 -6.63 -11.98 2.00
N LYS A 63 -6.99 -11.50 0.79
CA LYS A 63 -7.50 -12.36 -0.29
C LYS A 63 -6.39 -13.19 -0.97
N MET A 64 -5.14 -12.69 -1.01
CA MET A 64 -4.04 -13.46 -1.59
C MET A 64 -3.42 -14.46 -0.59
N ASN A 65 -3.43 -14.16 0.72
CA ASN A 65 -2.89 -15.10 1.73
C ASN A 65 -3.90 -16.16 2.23
N LYS A 66 -5.19 -16.07 1.86
CA LYS A 66 -6.21 -17.09 2.21
C LYS A 66 -6.33 -18.23 1.20
N ALA A 67 -5.63 -18.19 0.07
CA ALA A 67 -5.64 -19.26 -0.92
C ALA A 67 -4.60 -20.38 -0.62
N SER A 68 -3.82 -20.25 0.45
CA SER A 68 -2.71 -21.19 0.77
C SER A 68 -2.77 -21.75 2.20
N ALA A 69 -3.89 -21.56 2.92
CA ALA A 69 -4.05 -22.03 4.30
C ALA A 69 -5.16 -23.09 4.45
N ASP A 70 -5.37 -23.93 3.42
CA ASP A 70 -6.15 -25.17 3.53
C ASP A 70 -5.27 -26.36 3.15
N THR A 71 -4.28 -26.65 3.99
CA THR A 71 -3.57 -27.93 3.98
C THR A 71 -3.29 -28.28 5.44
N SER A 72 -3.76 -29.47 5.85
CA SER A 72 -3.70 -30.12 7.18
C SER A 72 -5.01 -30.00 7.99
N GLN A 73 -6.01 -30.86 7.72
CA GLN A 73 -6.29 -32.20 8.31
C GLN A 73 -6.94 -32.17 9.72
N PRO A 74 -7.92 -33.06 10.01
CA PRO A 74 -7.53 -34.32 10.63
C PRO A 74 -8.22 -35.55 10.04
N VAL A 75 -7.48 -36.64 10.12
CA VAL A 75 -7.94 -38.03 10.10
C VAL A 75 -9.03 -38.27 11.14
N ASN A 76 -10.13 -38.92 10.73
CA ASN A 76 -10.74 -40.04 11.46
C ASN A 76 -11.66 -40.83 10.54
#